data_AF-A0A395N5R7-F1
#
_entry.id   AF-A0A395N5R7-F1
#
_cell.length_a   1.000
_cell.length_b   1.000
_cell.length_c   1.000
_cell.angle_alpha   90.00
_cell.angle_beta   90.00
_cell.angle_gamma   90.00
#
_symmetry.space_group_name_H-M   'P 1'
#
loop_
_entity.id
_entity.type
_entity.pdbx_description
1 polymer ?
#
loop_
_entity_poly.entity_id
_entity_poly.type
_entity_poly.pdbx_seq_one_letter_code
_entity_poly.pdbx_strand_id
1 'polypeptide(L)'
;MSSKRPRVGEGPDERPDEVNTIPSVESLLRKQHQELLDAFTRLEAHNKQVVAESEEKMNDLKRQNQELRSEIESLRTAPKPATNEVALLELAVSSWESSELARQFNRLANVTLRLNLTTGDRRPGRREVEGLCRIMYDNQRLSRLECFMQQYSSCNFINEYCIDQIGMGNNVVAASEGWGSTCLEHKGDDGCVWITKRGAAWIIGSGRPSC
;
A
#
# COMPACT_ATOMS: atom_id res chain seq x y z
N MET A 1 108.39 3.72 19.30
CA MET A 1 108.06 3.16 20.63
C MET A 1 106.53 3.14 20.78
N SER A 2 105.98 1.99 21.20
CA SER A 2 104.65 1.69 21.79
C SER A 2 103.38 2.36 21.21
N SER A 3 102.37 1.68 20.66
CA SER A 3 101.55 0.51 21.09
C SER A 3 100.66 0.76 22.33
N LYS A 4 99.34 0.99 22.13
CA LYS A 4 98.19 0.18 22.64
C LYS A 4 96.81 0.84 22.43
N ARG A 5 95.80 -0.03 22.45
CA ARG A 5 94.38 0.03 22.04
C ARG A 5 93.41 0.61 23.13
N PRO A 6 92.06 0.59 22.95
CA PRO A 6 91.10 1.67 23.27
C PRO A 6 90.45 1.58 24.67
N ARG A 7 89.65 2.60 25.05
CA ARG A 7 88.64 2.49 26.11
C ARG A 7 87.24 2.88 25.61
N VAL A 8 86.35 1.93 25.82
CA VAL A 8 84.89 2.02 25.80
C VAL A 8 84.42 2.84 27.01
N GLY A 9 83.40 3.67 26.80
CA GLY A 9 82.49 4.22 27.82
C GLY A 9 81.28 4.75 27.03
N GLU A 10 80.15 4.04 26.95
CA GLU A 10 79.08 3.89 27.95
C GLU A 10 78.44 5.24 28.34
N GLY A 11 77.24 5.49 27.81
CA GLY A 11 76.33 6.58 28.21
C GLY A 11 75.43 7.05 27.06
N PRO A 12 74.13 7.32 27.28
CA PRO A 12 73.09 6.45 26.74
C PRO A 12 72.27 7.01 25.57
N ASP A 13 71.71 6.04 24.84
CA ASP A 13 70.65 6.06 23.83
C ASP A 13 69.44 6.91 24.28
N GLU A 14 69.36 8.16 23.82
CA GLU A 14 68.14 8.98 23.93
C GLU A 14 67.12 8.48 22.89
N ARG A 15 66.41 7.41 23.24
CA ARG A 15 65.09 7.14 22.66
C ARG A 15 64.07 8.00 23.40
N PRO A 16 63.15 8.69 22.71
CA PRO A 16 61.99 9.21 23.38
C PRO A 16 61.15 8.01 23.81
N ASP A 17 61.13 7.71 25.10
CA ASP A 17 60.08 6.89 25.68
C ASP A 17 58.77 7.63 25.44
N GLU A 18 58.05 7.21 24.40
CA GLU A 18 56.60 7.36 24.32
C GLU A 18 56.02 6.62 25.54
N VAL A 19 55.95 7.33 26.66
CA VAL A 19 55.14 6.93 27.80
C VAL A 19 53.70 6.89 27.27
N ASN A 20 53.27 5.70 26.87
CA ASN A 20 51.87 5.36 26.71
C ASN A 20 51.22 5.54 28.07
N THR A 21 50.75 6.76 28.34
CA THR A 21 50.00 7.10 29.53
C THR A 21 48.66 6.39 29.42
N ILE A 22 48.60 5.14 29.88
CA ILE A 22 47.35 4.40 30.00
C ILE A 22 46.42 5.28 30.85
N PRO A 23 45.27 5.75 30.31
CA PRO A 23 44.36 6.57 31.08
C PRO A 23 43.97 5.77 32.32
N SER A 24 44.18 6.36 33.50
CA SER A 24 43.70 5.76 34.75
C SER A 24 42.22 5.43 34.59
N VAL A 25 41.79 4.24 35.03
CA VAL A 25 40.39 3.80 34.96
C VAL A 25 39.43 4.86 35.50
N GLU A 26 39.87 5.62 36.51
CA GLU A 26 39.13 6.72 37.09
C GLU A 26 38.89 7.90 36.11
N SER A 27 39.87 8.27 35.29
CA SER A 27 39.70 9.34 34.30
C SER A 27 38.80 8.90 33.15
N LEU A 28 38.85 7.63 32.76
CA LEU A 28 37.94 7.04 31.78
C LEU A 28 36.50 7.03 32.27
N LEU A 29 36.27 6.60 33.53
CA LEU A 29 34.94 6.58 34.14
C LEU A 29 34.36 8.00 34.29
N ARG A 30 35.17 8.98 34.71
CA ARG A 30 34.74 10.39 34.76
C ARG A 30 34.36 10.91 33.38
N LYS A 31 35.13 10.57 32.34
CA LYS A 31 34.83 10.97 30.96
C LYS A 31 33.52 10.35 30.45
N GLN A 32 33.32 9.05 30.66
CA GLN A 32 32.08 8.36 30.28
C GLN A 32 30.87 8.91 31.04
N HIS A 33 31.03 9.24 32.32
CA HIS A 33 29.97 9.85 33.11
C HIS A 33 29.59 11.23 32.57
N GLN A 34 30.57 12.06 32.22
CA GLN A 34 30.31 13.36 31.61
C GLN A 34 29.64 13.24 30.23
N GLU A 35 30.10 12.32 29.39
CA GLU A 35 29.49 12.05 28.08
C GLU A 35 28.04 11.59 28.20
N LEU A 36 27.72 10.79 29.23
CA LEU A 36 26.36 10.34 29.51
C LEU A 36 25.47 11.50 29.97
N LEU A 37 25.96 12.36 30.87
CA LEU A 37 25.23 13.56 31.31
C LEU A 37 24.94 14.48 30.13
N ASP A 38 25.94 14.73 29.28
CA ASP A 38 25.77 15.56 28.09
C ASP A 38 24.75 14.94 27.11
N ALA A 39 24.73 13.61 26.97
CA ALA A 39 23.76 12.91 26.16
C ALA A 39 22.33 13.04 26.71
N PHE A 40 22.16 12.94 28.04
CA PHE A 40 20.87 13.18 28.69
C PHE A 40 20.39 14.61 28.49
N THR A 41 21.25 15.61 28.64
CA THR A 41 20.87 17.02 28.42
C THR A 41 20.43 17.27 26.97
N ARG A 42 21.14 16.69 25.99
CA ARG A 42 20.72 16.78 24.58
C ARG A 42 19.37 16.11 24.32
N LEU A 43 19.15 14.93 24.91
CA LEU A 43 17.88 14.21 24.78
C LEU A 43 16.72 15.00 25.40
N GLU A 44 16.93 15.62 26.56
CA GLU A 44 15.91 16.44 27.23
C GLU A 44 15.57 17.69 26.41
N ALA A 45 16.57 18.36 25.84
CA ALA A 45 16.37 19.51 24.95
C ALA A 45 15.59 19.11 23.69
N HIS A 46 15.95 17.99 23.06
CA HIS A 46 15.25 17.46 21.89
C HIS A 46 13.80 17.09 22.23
N ASN A 47 13.55 16.45 23.38
CA ASN A 47 12.21 16.09 23.81
C ASN A 47 11.33 17.33 24.03
N LYS A 48 11.87 18.38 24.65
CA LYS A 48 11.15 19.67 24.82
C LYS A 48 10.78 20.30 23.48
N GLN A 49 11.68 20.24 22.50
CA GLN A 49 11.42 20.74 21.15
C GLN A 49 10.29 19.96 20.46
N VAL A 50 10.36 18.62 20.48
CA VAL A 50 9.32 17.77 19.87
C VAL A 50 7.95 17.99 20.50
N VAL A 51 7.89 18.14 21.83
CA VAL A 51 6.64 18.45 22.53
C VAL A 51 6.09 19.80 22.08
N ALA A 52 6.93 20.84 22.01
CA ALA A 52 6.51 22.16 21.56
C ALA A 52 5.98 22.16 20.11
N GLU A 53 6.69 21.49 19.19
CA GLU A 53 6.26 21.34 17.79
C GLU A 53 4.94 20.56 17.67
N SER A 54 4.75 19.52 18.51
CA SER A 54 3.51 18.76 18.56
C SER A 54 2.34 19.59 19.08
N GLU A 55 2.55 20.41 20.11
CA GLU A 55 1.53 21.30 20.67
C GLU A 55 1.13 22.38 19.66
N GLU A 56 2.10 22.97 18.96
CA GLU A 56 1.84 23.95 17.89
C GLU A 56 0.99 23.33 16.76
N LYS A 57 1.39 22.15 16.27
CA LYS A 57 0.65 21.43 15.23
C LYS A 57 -0.76 21.04 15.68
N MET A 58 -0.93 20.65 16.93
CA MET A 58 -2.25 20.33 17.48
C MET A 58 -3.15 21.56 17.55
N ASN A 59 -2.59 22.72 17.92
CA ASN A 59 -3.34 23.97 17.98
C ASN A 59 -3.74 24.45 16.58
N ASP A 60 -2.86 24.33 15.58
CA ASP A 60 -3.17 24.63 14.18
C ASP A 60 -4.30 23.73 13.65
N LEU A 61 -4.21 22.41 13.88
CA LEU A 61 -5.25 21.48 13.48
C LEU A 61 -6.60 21.77 14.15
N LYS A 62 -6.61 22.15 15.44
CA LYS A 62 -7.83 22.55 16.13
C LYS A 62 -8.45 23.79 15.50
N ARG A 63 -7.64 24.80 15.17
CA ARG A 63 -8.09 26.01 14.48
C ARG A 63 -8.69 25.68 13.12
N GLN A 64 -7.98 24.92 12.28
CA GLN A 64 -8.48 24.49 10.97
C GLN A 64 -9.79 23.70 11.08
N ASN A 65 -9.92 22.82 12.07
CA ASN A 65 -11.15 22.06 12.28
C ASN A 65 -12.33 22.98 12.66
N GLN A 66 -12.08 24.02 13.45
CA GLN A 66 -13.09 24.99 13.84
C GLN A 66 -13.50 25.88 12.65
N GLU A 67 -12.55 26.32 11.83
CA GLU A 67 -12.80 27.07 10.59
C GLU A 67 -13.66 26.27 9.62
N LEU A 68 -13.31 25.01 9.36
CA LEU A 68 -14.08 24.12 8.49
C LEU A 68 -15.49 23.86 9.01
N ARG A 69 -15.66 23.69 10.33
CA ARG A 69 -16.99 23.55 10.94
C ARG A 69 -17.83 24.82 10.76
N SER A 70 -17.21 25.99 10.92
CA SER A 70 -17.86 27.28 10.70
C SER A 70 -18.25 27.47 9.24
N GLU A 71 -17.40 27.07 8.29
CA GLU A 71 -17.67 27.14 6.86
C GLU A 71 -18.81 26.20 6.45
N ILE A 72 -18.82 24.96 6.96
CA ILE A 72 -19.93 24.01 6.74
C ILE A 72 -21.25 24.60 7.25
N GLU A 73 -21.24 25.19 8.45
CA GLU A 73 -22.46 25.77 9.02
C GLU A 73 -22.91 27.02 8.25
N SER A 74 -21.97 27.85 7.78
CA SER A 74 -22.26 29.00 6.91
C SER A 74 -22.87 28.55 5.58
N LEU A 75 -22.35 27.49 4.95
CA LEU A 75 -22.91 26.95 3.71
C LEU A 75 -24.30 26.33 3.90
N ARG A 76 -24.60 25.80 5.09
CA ARG A 76 -25.93 25.28 5.43
C ARG A 76 -26.95 26.38 5.69
N THR A 77 -26.50 27.49 6.27
CA THR A 77 -27.37 28.61 6.68
C THR A 77 -27.47 29.72 5.64
N ALA A 78 -26.63 29.70 4.60
CA ALA A 78 -26.71 30.62 3.47
C ALA A 78 -28.10 30.51 2.80
N PRO A 79 -28.82 31.64 2.65
CA PRO A 79 -30.12 31.64 1.97
C PRO A 79 -29.92 31.26 0.50
N LYS A 80 -30.38 30.07 0.13
CA LYS A 80 -30.51 29.68 -1.28
C LYS A 80 -31.44 30.70 -1.96
N PRO A 81 -31.04 31.33 -3.08
CA PRO A 81 -32.00 32.07 -3.90
C PRO A 81 -33.09 31.09 -4.32
N ALA A 82 -34.34 31.46 -4.03
CA ALA A 82 -35.50 30.68 -4.37
C ALA A 82 -35.57 30.47 -5.90
N THR A 83 -36.00 29.27 -6.27
CA THR A 83 -36.46 28.85 -7.60
C THR A 83 -35.35 28.53 -8.61
N ASN A 84 -35.03 27.23 -8.69
CA ASN A 84 -35.09 26.50 -9.95
C ASN A 84 -35.31 25.03 -9.59
N GLU A 85 -36.46 24.48 -9.96
CA GLU A 85 -36.79 23.06 -9.82
C GLU A 85 -35.70 22.18 -10.46
N VAL A 86 -34.99 22.72 -11.46
CA VAL A 86 -33.81 22.13 -12.10
C VAL A 86 -32.65 21.88 -11.13
N ALA A 87 -32.35 22.79 -10.20
CA ALA A 87 -31.24 22.62 -9.26
C ALA A 87 -31.56 21.64 -8.12
N LEU A 88 -32.84 21.54 -7.73
CA LEU A 88 -33.34 20.52 -6.81
C LEU A 88 -33.35 19.14 -7.48
N LEU A 89 -33.72 19.07 -8.76
CA LEU A 89 -33.58 17.88 -9.58
C LEU A 89 -32.11 17.49 -9.75
N GLU A 90 -31.19 18.41 -10.06
CA GLU A 90 -29.76 18.11 -10.19
C GLU A 90 -29.13 17.66 -8.88
N LEU A 91 -29.50 18.25 -7.74
CA LEU A 91 -29.03 17.80 -6.42
C LEU A 91 -29.65 16.46 -6.01
N ALA A 92 -30.94 16.23 -6.29
CA ALA A 92 -31.60 14.96 -6.01
C ALA A 92 -31.09 13.84 -6.93
N VAL A 93 -30.84 14.14 -8.21
CA VAL A 93 -30.23 13.24 -9.19
C VAL A 93 -28.78 12.97 -8.78
N SER A 94 -27.97 13.98 -8.43
CA SER A 94 -26.59 13.78 -7.96
C SER A 94 -26.52 12.98 -6.65
N SER A 95 -27.44 13.23 -5.72
CA SER A 95 -27.54 12.48 -4.45
C SER A 95 -28.05 11.06 -4.66
N TRP A 96 -29.02 10.86 -5.54
CA TRP A 96 -29.56 9.55 -5.90
C TRP A 96 -28.51 8.73 -6.66
N GLU A 97 -27.86 9.33 -7.65
CA GLU A 97 -26.76 8.75 -8.42
C GLU A 97 -25.59 8.41 -7.49
N SER A 98 -25.23 9.27 -6.54
CA SER A 98 -24.20 8.98 -5.54
C SER A 98 -24.60 7.82 -4.62
N SER A 99 -25.86 7.77 -4.18
CA SER A 99 -26.37 6.66 -3.35
C SER A 99 -26.47 5.34 -4.12
N GLU A 100 -26.83 5.40 -5.40
CA GLU A 100 -26.97 4.25 -6.28
C GLU A 100 -25.60 3.72 -6.69
N LEU A 101 -24.66 4.60 -7.03
CA LEU A 101 -23.27 4.25 -7.29
C LEU A 101 -22.63 3.62 -6.05
N ALA A 102 -22.84 4.20 -4.86
CA ALA A 102 -22.38 3.61 -3.60
C ALA A 102 -22.99 2.23 -3.35
N ARG A 103 -24.29 2.04 -3.64
CA ARG A 103 -24.97 0.74 -3.57
C ARG A 103 -24.37 -0.26 -4.55
N GLN A 104 -24.03 0.16 -5.76
CA GLN A 104 -23.40 -0.67 -6.79
C GLN A 104 -21.98 -1.08 -6.38
N PHE A 105 -21.18 -0.16 -5.85
CA PHE A 105 -19.86 -0.47 -5.30
C PHE A 105 -19.93 -1.42 -4.12
N ASN A 106 -20.88 -1.22 -3.20
CA ASN A 106 -21.09 -2.14 -2.08
C ASN A 106 -21.50 -3.53 -2.57
N ARG A 107 -22.37 -3.61 -3.59
CA ARG A 107 -22.74 -4.89 -4.20
C ARG A 107 -21.51 -5.56 -4.82
N LEU A 108 -20.72 -4.83 -5.60
CA LEU A 108 -19.46 -5.29 -6.20
C LEU A 108 -18.50 -5.83 -5.13
N ALA A 109 -18.24 -5.05 -4.09
CA ALA A 109 -17.39 -5.45 -2.97
C ALA A 109 -17.89 -6.73 -2.27
N ASN A 110 -19.20 -6.84 -2.04
CA ASN A 110 -19.76 -8.03 -1.41
C ASN A 110 -19.59 -9.29 -2.27
N VAL A 111 -19.78 -9.17 -3.59
CA VAL A 111 -19.60 -10.32 -4.51
C VAL A 111 -18.13 -10.69 -4.63
N THR A 112 -17.22 -9.72 -4.76
CA THR A 112 -15.78 -10.02 -4.85
C THR A 112 -15.27 -10.69 -3.57
N LEU A 113 -15.69 -10.22 -2.40
CA LEU A 113 -15.38 -10.86 -1.11
C LEU A 113 -15.96 -12.27 -1.02
N ARG A 114 -17.24 -12.45 -1.38
CA ARG A 114 -17.91 -13.77 -1.35
C ARG A 114 -17.23 -14.79 -2.25
N LEU A 115 -16.76 -14.36 -3.41
CA LEU A 115 -16.07 -15.20 -4.39
C LEU A 115 -14.57 -15.34 -4.11
N ASN A 116 -14.05 -14.67 -3.08
CA ASN A 116 -12.62 -14.53 -2.81
C ASN A 116 -11.82 -14.09 -4.06
N LEU A 117 -12.40 -13.14 -4.81
CA LEU A 117 -11.80 -12.53 -5.98
C LEU A 117 -10.86 -11.40 -5.56
N THR A 118 -9.63 -11.48 -6.02
CA THR A 118 -8.59 -10.46 -5.83
C THR A 118 -7.95 -10.15 -7.17
N THR A 119 -7.31 -9.00 -7.27
CA THR A 119 -6.43 -8.66 -8.41
C THR A 119 -4.98 -9.06 -8.11
N GLY A 120 -4.71 -9.73 -6.99
CA GLY A 120 -3.37 -9.97 -6.48
C GLY A 120 -2.79 -8.67 -5.89
N ASP A 121 -1.56 -8.33 -6.26
CA ASP A 121 -0.87 -7.14 -5.74
C ASP A 121 -1.19 -5.85 -6.51
N ARG A 122 -1.98 -5.93 -7.60
CA ARG A 122 -2.33 -4.78 -8.44
C ARG A 122 -3.68 -4.19 -8.06
N ARG A 123 -3.91 -2.92 -8.40
CA ARG A 123 -5.25 -2.31 -8.36
C ARG A 123 -6.11 -2.84 -9.50
N PRO A 124 -7.44 -3.04 -9.29
CA PRO A 124 -8.35 -3.41 -10.36
C PRO A 124 -8.36 -2.35 -11.45
N GLY A 125 -8.11 -2.77 -12.68
CA GLY A 125 -8.25 -1.96 -13.87
C GLY A 125 -9.71 -1.83 -14.28
N ARG A 126 -10.00 -0.79 -15.08
CA ARG A 126 -11.34 -0.50 -15.59
C ARG A 126 -12.03 -1.72 -16.22
N ARG A 127 -11.30 -2.49 -17.03
CA ARG A 127 -11.84 -3.68 -17.74
C ARG A 127 -12.33 -4.76 -16.79
N GLU A 128 -11.60 -5.02 -15.70
CA GLU A 128 -11.95 -6.04 -14.72
C GLU A 128 -13.22 -5.65 -13.97
N VAL A 129 -13.31 -4.37 -13.59
CA VAL A 129 -14.50 -3.80 -12.95
C VAL A 129 -15.71 -3.89 -13.89
N GLU A 130 -15.56 -3.46 -15.15
CA GLU A 130 -16.63 -3.53 -16.14
C GLU A 130 -17.08 -4.97 -16.40
N GLY A 131 -16.14 -5.90 -16.56
CA GLY A 131 -16.42 -7.31 -16.75
C GLY A 131 -17.18 -7.93 -15.57
N LEU A 132 -16.74 -7.65 -14.34
CA LEU A 132 -17.44 -8.11 -13.14
C LEU A 132 -18.83 -7.50 -13.03
N CYS A 133 -18.98 -6.20 -13.28
CA CYS A 133 -20.28 -5.55 -13.32
C CYS A 133 -21.23 -6.28 -14.29
N ARG A 134 -20.80 -6.58 -15.52
CA ARG A 134 -21.63 -7.32 -16.49
C ARG A 134 -22.12 -8.67 -15.96
N ILE A 135 -21.27 -9.43 -15.28
CA ILE A 135 -21.66 -10.71 -14.67
C ILE A 135 -22.61 -10.49 -13.49
N MET A 136 -22.38 -9.46 -12.69
CA MET A 136 -23.11 -9.21 -11.45
C MET A 136 -24.52 -8.65 -11.64
N TYR A 137 -24.76 -7.90 -12.71
CA TYR A 137 -26.10 -7.40 -13.03
C TYR A 137 -27.04 -8.50 -13.55
N ASP A 138 -26.50 -9.64 -13.96
CA ASP A 138 -27.25 -10.82 -14.39
C ASP A 138 -27.11 -11.95 -13.37
N ASN A 139 -28.18 -12.19 -12.60
CA ASN A 139 -28.17 -13.22 -11.55
C ASN A 139 -27.87 -14.63 -12.09
N GLN A 140 -28.22 -14.94 -13.34
CA GLN A 140 -27.93 -16.24 -13.93
C GLN A 140 -26.45 -16.39 -14.25
N ARG A 141 -25.82 -15.35 -14.80
CA ARG A 141 -24.37 -15.31 -15.04
C ARG A 141 -23.58 -15.39 -13.74
N LEU A 142 -24.00 -14.64 -12.71
CA LEU A 142 -23.38 -14.68 -11.40
C LEU A 142 -23.48 -16.08 -10.77
N SER A 143 -24.66 -16.71 -10.83
CA SER A 143 -24.85 -18.07 -10.30
C SER A 143 -23.96 -19.09 -11.03
N ARG A 144 -23.82 -18.97 -12.36
CA ARG A 144 -22.91 -19.83 -13.15
C ARG A 144 -21.45 -19.62 -12.74
N LEU A 145 -21.03 -18.38 -12.54
CA LEU A 145 -19.70 -18.05 -12.04
C LEU A 145 -19.46 -18.67 -10.65
N GLU A 146 -20.43 -18.57 -9.75
CA GLU A 146 -20.36 -19.18 -8.42
C GLU A 146 -20.22 -20.70 -8.49
N CYS A 147 -21.09 -21.37 -9.26
CA CYS A 147 -21.02 -22.82 -9.45
C CYS A 147 -19.67 -23.24 -10.05
N PHE A 148 -19.18 -22.49 -11.05
CA PHE A 148 -17.87 -22.74 -11.64
C PHE A 148 -16.76 -22.64 -10.58
N MET A 149 -16.71 -21.53 -9.83
CA MET A 149 -15.65 -21.32 -8.83
C MET A 149 -15.71 -22.35 -7.68
N GLN A 150 -16.90 -22.85 -7.34
CA GLN A 150 -17.07 -23.95 -6.38
C GLN A 150 -16.59 -25.28 -6.96
N GLN A 151 -16.96 -25.60 -8.20
CA GLN A 151 -16.57 -26.85 -8.87
C GLN A 151 -15.04 -26.97 -9.00
N TYR A 152 -14.36 -25.87 -9.29
CA TYR A 152 -12.90 -25.83 -9.45
C TYR A 152 -12.16 -25.38 -8.18
N SER A 153 -12.83 -25.33 -7.02
CA SER A 153 -12.23 -24.88 -5.76
C SER A 153 -11.06 -25.74 -5.27
N SER A 154 -11.06 -27.03 -5.63
CA SER A 154 -10.03 -28.02 -5.29
C SER A 154 -8.99 -28.24 -6.40
N CYS A 155 -9.16 -27.59 -7.56
CA CYS A 155 -8.25 -27.74 -8.69
C CYS A 155 -7.04 -26.81 -8.55
N ASN A 156 -5.84 -27.36 -8.73
CA ASN A 156 -4.58 -26.60 -8.64
C ASN A 156 -3.99 -26.23 -10.01
N PHE A 157 -4.78 -26.29 -11.08
CA PHE A 157 -4.30 -25.92 -12.42
C PHE A 157 -4.21 -24.41 -12.58
N ILE A 158 -3.11 -23.93 -13.17
CA ILE A 158 -2.89 -22.52 -13.54
C ILE A 158 -3.59 -22.27 -14.89
N ASN A 159 -4.91 -22.48 -14.89
CA ASN A 159 -5.74 -22.22 -16.05
C ASN A 159 -6.42 -20.87 -15.85
N GLU A 160 -6.51 -20.09 -16.91
CA GLU A 160 -7.26 -18.85 -16.95
C GLU A 160 -8.58 -19.08 -17.68
N TYR A 161 -9.66 -18.51 -17.16
CA TYR A 161 -10.99 -18.73 -17.67
C TYR A 161 -11.68 -17.40 -17.92
N CYS A 162 -12.21 -17.19 -19.12
CA CYS A 162 -12.95 -15.98 -19.44
C CYS A 162 -14.26 -15.92 -18.64
N ILE A 163 -14.49 -14.82 -17.92
CA ILE A 163 -15.67 -14.67 -17.07
C ILE A 163 -16.98 -14.62 -17.88
N ASP A 164 -16.93 -14.08 -19.10
CA ASP A 164 -18.12 -13.99 -19.96
C ASP A 164 -18.50 -15.37 -20.52
N GLN A 165 -17.52 -16.20 -20.87
CA GLN A 165 -17.75 -17.59 -21.30
C GLN A 165 -18.39 -18.42 -20.18
N ILE A 166 -17.86 -18.30 -18.96
CA ILE A 166 -18.45 -18.92 -17.77
C ILE A 166 -19.89 -18.42 -17.57
N GLY A 167 -20.08 -17.10 -17.66
CA GLY A 167 -21.39 -16.46 -17.53
C GLY A 167 -22.42 -16.98 -18.54
N MET A 168 -22.00 -17.31 -19.76
CA MET A 168 -22.89 -17.89 -20.79
C MET A 168 -23.18 -19.38 -20.59
N GLY A 169 -22.46 -20.05 -19.69
CA GLY A 169 -22.61 -21.49 -19.45
C GLY A 169 -21.84 -22.36 -20.45
N ASN A 170 -20.87 -21.78 -21.17
CA ASN A 170 -19.98 -22.51 -22.04
C ASN A 170 -18.98 -23.27 -21.15
N ASN A 171 -19.28 -24.54 -20.91
CA ASN A 171 -18.41 -25.42 -20.16
C ASN A 171 -17.17 -25.73 -21.01
N VAL A 172 -16.00 -25.40 -20.49
CA VAL A 172 -14.70 -25.93 -20.92
C VAL A 172 -14.13 -25.30 -22.20
N VAL A 173 -13.48 -24.15 -22.06
CA VAL A 173 -12.13 -23.99 -22.59
C VAL A 173 -11.33 -23.27 -21.52
N ALA A 174 -10.51 -24.02 -20.77
CA ALA A 174 -9.40 -23.42 -20.06
C ALA A 174 -8.52 -22.72 -21.10
N ALA A 175 -8.11 -21.47 -20.86
CA ALA A 175 -7.18 -20.76 -21.74
C ALA A 175 -5.76 -21.36 -21.73
N SER A 176 -5.59 -22.62 -21.28
CA SER A 176 -4.32 -23.30 -21.18
C SER A 176 -4.07 -24.19 -22.40
N GLU A 177 -3.29 -23.65 -23.32
CA GLU A 177 -2.00 -24.22 -23.74
C GLU A 177 -1.49 -23.37 -24.91
N GLY A 178 -0.73 -22.32 -24.58
CA GLY A 178 -0.14 -21.45 -25.58
C GLY A 178 -1.15 -20.49 -26.20
N TRP A 179 -0.75 -19.23 -26.34
CA TRP A 179 -1.52 -18.28 -27.08
C TRP A 179 -1.70 -18.76 -28.53
N GLY A 180 -2.94 -19.06 -28.91
CA GLY A 180 -3.26 -19.51 -30.26
C GLY A 180 -4.73 -19.37 -30.67
N SER A 181 -5.68 -19.32 -29.73
CA SER A 181 -7.09 -19.21 -30.09
C SER A 181 -7.83 -18.30 -29.11
N THR A 182 -7.90 -17.02 -29.51
CA THR A 182 -8.98 -16.06 -29.26
C THR A 182 -10.09 -16.57 -28.35
N CYS A 183 -10.33 -15.91 -27.21
CA CYS A 183 -11.59 -16.05 -26.49
C CYS A 183 -12.75 -15.98 -27.50
N LEU A 184 -13.59 -17.02 -27.57
CA LEU A 184 -14.64 -17.12 -28.60
C LEU A 184 -15.60 -15.94 -28.57
N GLU A 185 -15.80 -15.33 -27.39
CA GLU A 185 -16.57 -14.09 -27.23
C GLU A 185 -15.83 -12.86 -27.77
N HIS A 186 -14.51 -12.79 -27.55
CA HIS A 186 -13.75 -11.55 -27.76
C HIS A 186 -12.85 -11.59 -29.01
N LYS A 187 -12.91 -12.66 -29.82
CA LYS A 187 -12.26 -12.80 -31.16
C LYS A 187 -10.81 -12.29 -31.26
N GLY A 188 -10.04 -12.37 -30.17
CA GLY A 188 -8.64 -11.94 -30.13
C GLY A 188 -8.38 -10.48 -29.78
N ASP A 189 -9.42 -9.74 -29.41
CA ASP A 189 -9.29 -8.42 -28.82
C ASP A 189 -8.68 -8.55 -27.40
N ASP A 190 -7.76 -7.64 -27.05
CA ASP A 190 -7.07 -7.60 -25.75
C ASP A 190 -8.03 -7.26 -24.58
N GLY A 191 -9.34 -7.19 -24.85
CA GLY A 191 -10.40 -6.85 -23.90
C GLY A 191 -10.89 -8.00 -23.01
N CYS A 192 -10.40 -9.23 -23.20
CA CYS A 192 -10.89 -10.38 -22.43
C CYS A 192 -10.58 -10.24 -20.93
N VAL A 193 -11.60 -10.43 -20.08
CA VAL A 193 -11.45 -10.51 -18.63
C VAL A 193 -11.47 -11.98 -18.22
N TRP A 194 -10.49 -12.39 -17.43
CA TRP A 194 -10.29 -13.78 -17.04
C TRP A 194 -10.14 -13.92 -15.53
N ILE A 195 -10.39 -15.12 -15.02
CA ILE A 195 -10.09 -15.52 -13.64
C ILE A 195 -9.18 -16.75 -13.63
N THR A 196 -8.31 -16.84 -12.63
CA THR A 196 -7.46 -18.01 -12.40
C THR A 196 -7.38 -18.33 -10.91
N LYS A 197 -7.21 -19.61 -10.57
CA LYS A 197 -7.06 -20.04 -9.18
C LYS A 197 -5.60 -19.93 -8.76
N ARG A 198 -5.31 -19.20 -7.67
CA ARG A 198 -3.98 -19.21 -7.03
C ARG A 198 -4.12 -19.44 -5.53
N GLY A 199 -3.76 -20.64 -5.08
CA GLY A 199 -3.93 -21.07 -3.70
C GLY A 199 -5.39 -20.96 -3.26
N ALA A 200 -5.64 -20.30 -2.13
CA ALA A 200 -7.00 -20.10 -1.60
C ALA A 200 -7.80 -19.03 -2.35
N ALA A 201 -7.15 -18.14 -3.11
CA ALA A 201 -7.78 -17.01 -3.79
C ALA A 201 -8.09 -17.27 -5.26
N TRP A 202 -8.97 -16.44 -5.82
CA TRP A 202 -9.21 -16.35 -7.26
C TRP A 202 -8.70 -15.01 -7.75
N ILE A 203 -7.79 -15.02 -8.72
CA ILE A 203 -7.22 -13.80 -9.29
C ILE A 203 -8.02 -13.44 -10.52
N ILE A 204 -8.53 -12.21 -10.58
CA ILE A 204 -9.08 -11.62 -11.79
C ILE A 204 -7.99 -10.87 -12.55
N GLY A 205 -8.05 -10.99 -13.87
CA GLY A 205 -7.13 -10.41 -14.81
C GLY A 205 -7.85 -9.85 -16.04
N SER A 206 -7.17 -9.01 -16.81
CA SER A 206 -7.67 -8.60 -18.12
C SER A 206 -6.54 -8.51 -19.12
N GLY A 207 -6.89 -8.74 -20.39
CA GLY A 207 -5.96 -8.80 -21.49
C GLY A 207 -5.14 -10.07 -21.53
N ARG A 208 -4.06 -9.97 -22.28
CA ARG A 208 -3.11 -11.03 -22.55
C ARG A 208 -2.33 -11.38 -21.27
N PRO A 209 -2.45 -12.61 -20.76
CA PRO A 209 -1.78 -12.99 -19.52
C PRO A 209 -0.27 -13.01 -19.71
N SER A 210 0.45 -12.19 -18.95
CA SER A 210 1.90 -12.11 -19.01
C SER A 210 2.52 -13.46 -18.63
N CYS A 211 3.30 -14.04 -19.55
CA CYS A 211 4.15 -15.19 -19.31
C CYS A 211 5.15 -14.93 -18.18
#